data_AF-A0A1F6CVD1-F1
#
_entry.id   AF-A0A1F6CVD1-F1
#
_cell.length_a   1.000
_cell.length_b   1.000
_cell.length_c   1.000
_cell.angle_alpha   90.00
_cell.angle_beta   90.00
_cell.angle_gamma   90.00
#
_symmetry.space_group_name_H-M   'P 1'
#
loop_
_entity.id
_entity.type
_entity.pdbx_description
1 polymer ?
#
loop_
_entity_poly.entity_id
_entity_poly.type
_entity_poly.pdbx_seq_one_letter_code
_entity_poly.pdbx_strand_id
1 'polypeptide(L)' 'MSESSSDRDLAVLYWKLQRSVHTNPGIRGYLYALTEILRERRIKAATLNAIGLELAVNNQL' A
#
# COMPACT_ATOMS: atom_id res chain seq x y z
N MET A 1 14.99 -15.18 -7.41
CA MET A 1 13.55 -15.52 -7.39
C MET A 1 12.99 -15.18 -6.01
N SER A 2 12.43 -13.99 -5.83
CA SER A 2 11.67 -13.59 -4.63
C SER A 2 10.87 -12.28 -4.81
N GLU A 3 10.59 -11.86 -6.05
CA GLU A 3 9.94 -10.56 -6.30
C GLU A 3 8.45 -10.54 -5.91
N SER A 4 7.74 -11.68 -5.94
CA SER A 4 6.29 -11.71 -5.71
C SER A 4 5.86 -11.51 -4.25
N SER A 5 6.71 -11.85 -3.27
CA SER A 5 6.39 -11.61 -1.85
C SER A 5 6.54 -10.12 -1.51
N SER A 6 7.59 -9.48 -2.03
CA SER A 6 7.86 -8.05 -1.82
C SER A 6 6.71 -7.16 -2.27
N ASP A 7 6.16 -7.39 -3.46
CA ASP A 7 5.08 -6.57 -4.01
C ASP A 7 3.75 -6.75 -3.26
N ARG A 8 3.49 -7.98 -2.79
CA ARG A 8 2.34 -8.29 -1.93
C ARG A 8 2.47 -7.59 -0.59
N ASP A 9 3.63 -7.70 0.06
CA ASP A 9 3.88 -7.07 1.36
C ASP A 9 3.78 -5.55 1.27
N LEU A 10 4.27 -4.96 0.18
CA LEU A 10 4.13 -3.54 -0.13
C LEU A 10 2.67 -3.12 -0.33
N ALA A 11 1.86 -3.92 -1.04
CA ALA A 11 0.44 -3.66 -1.21
C ALA A 11 -0.33 -3.72 0.12
N VAL A 12 -0.03 -4.72 0.96
CA VAL A 12 -0.62 -4.85 2.30
C VAL A 12 -0.26 -3.63 3.16
N LEU A 13 1.01 -3.22 3.17
CA LEU A 13 1.47 -2.08 3.96
C LEU A 13 0.82 -0.76 3.48
N TYR A 14 0.79 -0.53 2.17
CA TYR A 14 0.15 0.64 1.57
C TYR A 14 -1.35 0.71 1.94
N TRP A 15 -2.07 -0.41 1.83
CA TRP A 15 -3.48 -0.50 2.20
C TRP A 15 -3.74 -0.19 3.68
N LYS A 16 -2.93 -0.75 4.58
CA LYS A 16 -3.04 -0.48 6.03
C LYS A 16 -2.84 1.01 6.32
N LEU A 17 -1.80 1.62 5.74
CA LEU A 17 -1.52 3.04 5.91
C LEU A 17 -2.65 3.93 5.36
N GLN A 18 -3.20 3.59 4.20
CA GLN A 18 -4.33 4.33 3.62
C GLN A 18 -5.55 4.27 4.54
N ARG A 19 -5.89 3.09 5.10
CA ARG A 19 -7.01 2.97 6.04
C ARG A 19 -6.78 3.78 7.31
N SER A 20 -5.56 3.75 7.85
CA SER A 20 -5.22 4.45 9.09
C SER A 20 -5.14 5.97 8.92
N VAL A 21 -5.07 6.49 7.70
CA VAL A 21 -5.04 7.95 7.45
C VAL A 21 -6.31 8.66 7.93
N HIS A 22 -7.43 7.93 7.98
CA HIS A 22 -8.72 8.44 8.44
C HIS A 22 -8.82 8.51 9.97
N THR A 23 -8.03 7.69 10.68
CA THR A 23 -8.05 7.60 12.15
C THR A 23 -6.83 8.28 12.79
N ASN A 24 -5.72 8.43 12.07
CA ASN A 24 -4.53 9.14 12.52
C ASN A 24 -3.99 10.06 11.41
N PRO A 25 -4.26 11.37 11.48
CA PRO A 25 -3.81 12.34 10.48
C PRO A 25 -2.28 12.42 10.31
N GLY A 26 -1.50 12.06 11.33
CA GLY A 26 -0.04 12.04 11.28
C GLY A 26 0.51 11.04 10.25
N ILE A 27 -0.29 10.04 9.89
CA ILE A 27 0.08 9.03 8.86
C ILE A 27 0.09 9.63 7.45
N ARG A 28 -0.59 10.77 7.21
CA ARG A 28 -0.62 11.43 5.89
C ARG A 28 0.76 11.74 5.34
N GLY A 29 1.66 12.24 6.19
CA GLY A 29 3.03 12.57 5.78
C GLY A 29 3.81 11.34 5.32
N TYR A 30 3.69 10.24 6.07
CA TYR A 30 4.33 8.97 5.72
C TYR A 30 3.75 8.36 4.44
N LEU A 31 2.43 8.39 4.27
CA LEU A 31 1.76 7.90 3.06
C LEU A 31 2.16 8.71 1.83
N TYR A 32 2.29 10.03 1.97
CA TYR A 32 2.77 10.91 0.91
C TYR A 32 4.21 10.57 0.50
N ALA A 33 5.13 10.48 1.46
CA ALA A 33 6.52 10.11 1.19
C ALA A 33 6.63 8.72 0.51
N LEU A 34 5.85 7.75 0.99
CA LEU A 34 5.78 6.43 0.36
C LEU A 34 5.27 6.51 -1.08
N THR A 35 4.23 7.32 -1.33
CA THR A 35 3.67 7.50 -2.68
C THR A 35 4.68 8.11 -3.65
N GLU A 36 5.50 9.06 -3.20
CA GLU A 36 6.57 9.64 -4.02
C GLU A 36 7.64 8.59 -4.38
N ILE A 37 8.08 7.77 -3.42
CA ILE A 37 9.03 6.66 -3.67
C ILE A 37 8.43 5.64 -4.67
N LEU A 38 7.16 5.30 -4.53
CA LEU A 38 6.47 4.41 -5.47
C LEU A 38 6.42 4.99 -6.88
N ARG A 39 6.16 6.30 -6.99
CA ARG A 39 6.15 7.02 -8.27
C ARG A 39 7.51 6.99 -8.95
N GLU A 40 8.59 7.22 -8.20
CA GLU A 40 9.97 7.13 -8.71
C GLU A 40 10.28 5.73 -9.26
N ARG A 41 9.77 4.70 -8.59
CA ARG A 41 9.89 3.30 -9.01
C ARG A 41 8.89 2.88 -10.10
N ARG A 42 8.08 3.81 -10.61
CA ARG A 42 7.00 3.56 -11.58
C ARG A 42 5.93 2.57 -11.10
N ILE A 43 5.78 2.40 -9.79
CA ILE A 43 4.74 1.59 -9.17
C ILE A 43 3.50 2.47 -8.99
N LYS A 44 2.38 2.06 -9.59
CA LYS A 44 1.12 2.80 -9.46
C LYS A 44 0.48 2.48 -8.12
N ALA A 45 0.30 3.49 -7.27
CA ALA A 45 -0.41 3.37 -5.99
C ALA A 45 -1.82 2.77 -6.14
N ALA A 46 -2.52 3.06 -7.25
CA ALA A 46 -3.81 2.47 -7.57
C ALA A 46 -3.76 0.93 -7.67
N THR A 47 -2.66 0.37 -8.20
CA THR A 47 -2.46 -1.07 -8.32
C THR A 47 -2.26 -1.71 -6.93
N LEU A 48 -1.47 -1.09 -6.06
CA LEU A 48 -1.29 -1.55 -4.68
C LEU A 48 -2.60 -1.52 -3.89
N ASN A 49 -3.42 -0.49 -4.11
CA ASN A 49 -4.76 -0.41 -3.51
C ASN A 49 -5.71 -1.49 -4.01
N ALA A 50 -5.71 -1.79 -5.32
CA ALA A 50 -6.53 -2.85 -5.86
C ALA A 50 -6.14 -4.21 -5.25
N ILE A 51 -4.85 -4.50 -5.16
CA ILE A 51 -4.32 -5.72 -4.52
C ILE A 51 -4.71 -5.75 -3.03
N GLY A 52 -4.49 -4.67 -2.30
CA GLY A 52 -4.85 -4.59 -0.89
C GLY A 52 -6.35 -4.79 -0.63
N LEU A 53 -7.21 -4.22 -1.48
CA LEU A 53 -8.66 -4.41 -1.43
C LEU A 53 -9.04 -5.87 -1.72
N GLU A 54 -8.46 -6.48 -2.74
CA GLU A 54 -8.71 -7.89 -3.09
C GLU A 54 -8.32 -8.83 -1.93
N LEU A 55 -7.16 -8.61 -1.31
CA LEU A 55 -6.72 -9.36 -0.14
C LEU A 55 -7.66 -9.17 1.06
N ALA A 56 -8.16 -7.94 1.27
CA ALA A 56 -9.14 -7.65 2.32
C ALA A 56 -10.45 -8.39 2.11
N VAL A 57 -10.98 -8.35 0.87
CA VAL A 57 -12.23 -9.02 0.49
C VAL A 57 -12.12 -10.54 0.65
N ASN A 58 -10.94 -11.10 0.36
CA ASN A 58 -10.68 -12.54 0.47
C ASN A 58 -10.30 -13.00 1.90
N ASN A 59 -10.40 -12.15 2.92
CA ASN A 59 -9.98 -12.43 4.31
C ASN A 59 -8.52 -12.92 4.42
N GLN A 60 -7.63 -12.34 3.60
CA GLN A 60 -6.19 -12.66 3.59
C GLN A 60 -5.32 -11.55 4.23
N LEU A 61 -5.93 -10.65 5.01
CA LEU A 61 -5.30 -9.51 5.69
C LEU A 61 -5.39 -9.58 7.21
#